data_AF-A0A2E5F6K5-F1
#
_entry.id   AF-A0A2E5F6K5-F1
#
_cell.length_a   1.000
_cell.length_b   1.000
_cell.length_c   1.000
_cell.angle_alpha   90.00
_cell.angle_beta   90.00
_cell.angle_gamma   90.00
#
_symmetry.space_group_name_H-M   'P 1'
#
loop_
_entity.id
_entity.type
_entity.pdbx_description
1 polymer ?
#
loop_
_entity_poly.entity_id
_entity_poly.type
_entity_poly.pdbx_seq_one_letter_code
_entity_poly.pdbx_strand_id
1 'polypeptide(L)'
;MANDADRLMAAIVLALVSAFRDPRRIDAQINGLDERDLAFEAQLLDPPDVETARYVGHRRRGVLRTYRHMESVGLLRLVDRKGIYTVFPTEIASSYYDHFTQPFWRRLFSRLRRTEPSALSNLPRIDGNQ
;
A
#
# COMPACT_ATOMS: atom_id res chain seq x y z
N MET A 1 17.54 -6.65 10.78
CA MET A 1 17.11 -7.65 9.77
C MET A 1 15.60 -7.54 9.67
N ALA A 2 15.03 -7.20 8.52
CA ALA A 2 13.57 -7.19 8.37
C ALA A 2 13.06 -8.64 8.45
N ASN A 3 12.00 -8.87 9.23
CA ASN A 3 11.38 -10.18 9.38
C ASN A 3 10.83 -10.62 8.01
N ASP A 4 10.86 -11.92 7.69
CA ASP A 4 10.33 -12.44 6.42
C ASP A 4 8.82 -12.14 6.28
N ALA A 5 8.10 -12.05 7.39
CA ALA A 5 6.72 -11.58 7.43
C ALA A 5 6.56 -10.12 6.95
N ASP A 6 7.48 -9.23 7.33
CA ASP A 6 7.43 -7.81 6.92
C ASP A 6 7.71 -7.66 5.42
N ARG A 7 8.63 -8.47 4.89
CA ARG A 7 8.94 -8.52 3.45
C ARG A 7 7.74 -9.00 2.65
N LEU A 8 7.07 -10.05 3.15
CA LEU A 8 5.85 -10.59 2.55
C LEU A 8 4.73 -9.55 2.53
N MET A 9 4.46 -8.89 3.67
CA MET A 9 3.46 -7.83 3.74
C MET A 9 3.80 -6.66 2.80
N ALA A 10 5.08 -6.27 2.72
CA ALA A 10 5.53 -5.23 1.80
C ALA A 10 5.31 -5.61 0.34
N ALA A 11 5.62 -6.85 -0.06
CA ALA A 11 5.38 -7.33 -1.42
C ALA A 11 3.88 -7.26 -1.79
N ILE A 12 3.00 -7.68 -0.88
CA ILE A 12 1.55 -7.62 -1.09
C ILE A 12 1.06 -6.18 -1.20
N VAL A 13 1.49 -5.29 -0.30
CA VAL A 13 1.10 -3.87 -0.35
C VAL A 13 1.61 -3.19 -1.62
N LEU A 14 2.85 -3.50 -2.03
CA LEU A 14 3.43 -2.98 -3.27
C LEU A 14 2.58 -3.41 -4.47
N ALA A 15 2.30 -4.71 -4.63
CA ALA A 15 1.47 -5.21 -5.72
C ALA A 15 0.07 -4.56 -5.71
N LEU A 16 -0.62 -4.59 -4.56
CA LEU A 16 -1.98 -4.09 -4.42
C LEU A 16 -2.09 -2.59 -4.73
N VAL A 17 -1.24 -1.77 -4.11
CA VAL A 17 -1.31 -0.31 -4.28
C VAL A 17 -0.79 0.10 -5.66
N SER A 18 0.22 -0.57 -6.21
CA SER A 18 0.66 -0.33 -7.59
C SER A 18 -0.46 -0.60 -8.59
N ALA A 19 -1.20 -1.71 -8.44
CA ALA A 19 -2.32 -2.03 -9.31
C ALA A 19 -3.44 -1.00 -9.25
N PHE A 20 -3.75 -0.47 -8.07
CA PHE A 20 -4.76 0.58 -7.89
C PHE A 20 -4.31 1.95 -8.37
N ARG A 21 -3.00 2.22 -8.37
CA ARG A 21 -2.43 3.48 -8.88
C ARG A 21 -2.14 3.43 -10.39
N ASP A 22 -2.21 2.27 -11.03
CA ASP A 22 -2.02 2.14 -12.47
C ASP A 22 -3.28 2.63 -13.22
N PRO A 23 -3.19 3.73 -14.00
CA PRO A 23 -4.33 4.27 -14.74
C PRO A 23 -4.87 3.33 -15.83
N ARG A 24 -4.09 2.30 -16.22
CA ARG A 24 -4.51 1.30 -17.22
C ARG A 24 -5.38 0.20 -16.60
N ARG A 25 -5.39 0.07 -15.27
CA ARG A 25 -6.10 -1.00 -14.55
C ARG A 25 -7.38 -0.49 -13.89
N ILE A 26 -8.24 0.13 -14.70
CA ILE A 26 -9.52 0.70 -14.24
C ILE A 26 -10.39 -0.36 -13.53
N ASP A 27 -10.37 -1.60 -14.02
CA ASP A 27 -11.12 -2.69 -13.41
C ASP A 27 -10.68 -2.96 -11.95
N ALA A 28 -9.37 -3.01 -11.69
CA ALA A 28 -8.84 -3.18 -10.34
C ALA A 28 -9.25 -2.04 -9.41
N GLN A 29 -9.33 -0.80 -9.92
CA GLN A 29 -9.74 0.36 -9.13
C GLN A 29 -11.22 0.32 -8.73
N ILE A 30 -12.09 -0.19 -9.60
CA ILE A 30 -13.54 -0.25 -9.38
C ILE A 30 -13.92 -1.51 -8.60
N ASN A 31 -13.41 -2.66 -9.06
CA ASN A 31 -13.83 -3.97 -8.60
C ASN A 31 -12.92 -4.56 -7.54
N GLY A 32 -11.70 -4.05 -7.39
CA GLY A 32 -10.65 -4.64 -6.57
C GLY A 32 -9.89 -5.75 -7.29
N LEU A 33 -8.92 -6.34 -6.61
CA LEU A 33 -8.14 -7.46 -7.13
C LEU A 33 -8.62 -8.78 -6.55
N ASP A 34 -8.75 -9.81 -7.36
CA ASP A 34 -8.98 -11.15 -6.85
C ASP A 34 -7.78 -11.62 -6.02
N GLU A 35 -8.06 -12.34 -4.92
CA GLU A 35 -7.06 -12.82 -3.97
C GLU A 35 -5.89 -13.57 -4.63
N ARG A 36 -6.19 -14.31 -5.71
CA ARG A 36 -5.24 -15.13 -6.46
C ARG A 36 -4.35 -14.25 -7.33
N ASP A 37 -4.93 -13.28 -8.02
CA ASP A 37 -4.20 -12.40 -8.92
C ASP A 37 -3.25 -11.51 -8.12
N LEU A 38 -3.72 -11.01 -6.97
CA LEU A 38 -2.83 -10.34 -6.02
C LEU A 38 -1.71 -11.26 -5.51
N ALA A 39 -2.01 -12.51 -5.21
CA ALA A 39 -1.00 -13.45 -4.72
C ALA A 39 0.06 -13.74 -5.78
N PHE A 40 -0.34 -13.81 -7.05
CA PHE A 40 0.57 -13.92 -8.18
C PHE A 40 1.43 -12.66 -8.35
N GLU A 41 0.84 -11.48 -8.35
CA GLU A 41 1.57 -10.21 -8.48
C GLU A 41 2.55 -9.97 -7.32
N ALA A 42 2.20 -10.44 -6.12
CA ALA A 42 3.07 -10.43 -4.95
C ALA A 42 4.11 -11.57 -4.93
N GLN A 43 4.21 -12.36 -6.00
CA GLN A 43 5.14 -13.50 -6.15
C GLN A 43 4.97 -14.59 -5.07
N LEU A 44 3.74 -14.79 -4.59
CA LEU A 44 3.38 -15.84 -3.63
C LEU A 44 2.94 -17.13 -4.32
N LEU A 45 2.64 -17.02 -5.61
CA LEU A 45 2.25 -18.12 -6.48
C LEU A 45 3.18 -18.14 -7.68
N ASP A 46 3.59 -19.35 -8.08
CA ASP A 46 4.29 -19.53 -9.33
C ASP A 46 3.26 -19.49 -10.48
N PRO A 47 3.64 -19.08 -11.71
CA PRO A 47 2.74 -19.06 -12.87
C PRO A 47 1.88 -20.33 -13.05
N PRO A 48 2.42 -21.57 -12.92
CA PRO A 48 1.59 -22.77 -13.06
C PRO A 48 0.54 -22.93 -11.96
N ASP A 49 0.71 -22.33 -10.78
CA ASP A 49 -0.30 -22.39 -9.70
C ASP A 49 -1.50 -21.49 -9.97
N VAL A 50 -1.33 -20.45 -10.80
CA VAL A 50 -2.39 -19.51 -11.18
C VAL A 50 -3.27 -20.10 -12.27
N GLU A 51 -2.62 -20.73 -13.27
CA GLU A 51 -3.27 -21.30 -14.45
C GLU A 51 -3.96 -22.63 -14.17
N THR A 52 -3.45 -23.40 -13.19
CA THR A 52 -4.07 -24.67 -12.82
C THR A 52 -5.09 -24.51 -11.69
N ALA A 53 -6.02 -25.46 -11.58
CA ALA A 53 -6.85 -25.67 -10.40
C ALA A 53 -6.04 -26.11 -9.16
N ARG A 54 -4.79 -25.65 -8.99
CA ARG A 54 -3.92 -25.89 -7.83
C ARG A 54 -3.94 -24.74 -6.84
N TYR A 55 -4.49 -23.58 -7.18
CA TYR A 55 -4.87 -22.56 -6.20
C TYR A 55 -6.11 -22.98 -5.39
N VAL A 56 -6.03 -24.15 -4.76
CA VAL A 56 -7.04 -24.72 -3.85
C VAL A 56 -6.34 -25.44 -2.72
N GLY A 57 -7.04 -25.59 -1.59
CA GLY A 57 -6.52 -26.35 -0.45
C GLY A 57 -5.55 -25.55 0.44
N HIS A 58 -4.30 -26.00 0.57
CA HIS A 58 -3.38 -25.51 1.62
C HIS A 58 -2.71 -24.17 1.26
N ARG A 59 -2.28 -23.97 -0.01
CA ARG A 59 -1.67 -22.71 -0.46
C ARG A 59 -2.64 -21.54 -0.32
N ARG A 60 -3.87 -21.69 -0.83
CA ARG A 60 -4.94 -20.69 -0.69
C ARG A 60 -5.20 -20.33 0.78
N ARG A 61 -5.24 -21.33 1.68
CA ARG A 61 -5.39 -21.09 3.12
C ARG A 61 -4.23 -20.29 3.72
N GLY A 62 -3.00 -20.53 3.26
CA GLY A 62 -1.82 -19.77 3.67
C GLY A 62 -1.93 -18.29 3.26
N VAL A 63 -2.22 -18.05 1.98
CA VAL A 63 -2.42 -16.70 1.42
C VAL A 63 -3.54 -15.96 2.16
N LEU A 64 -4.70 -16.59 2.31
CA LEU A 64 -5.83 -15.97 3.01
C LEU A 64 -5.56 -15.72 4.49
N ARG A 65 -4.74 -16.55 5.16
CA ARG A 65 -4.31 -16.27 6.54
C ARG A 65 -3.48 -15.00 6.59
N THR A 66 -2.54 -14.82 5.66
CA THR A 66 -1.76 -13.60 5.54
C THR A 66 -2.66 -12.40 5.26
N TYR A 67 -3.60 -12.50 4.33
CA TYR A 67 -4.51 -11.41 4.02
C TYR A 67 -5.40 -11.04 5.19
N ARG A 68 -5.97 -12.01 5.92
CA ARG A 68 -6.76 -11.74 7.13
C ARG A 68 -5.94 -11.08 8.23
N HIS A 69 -4.66 -11.45 8.35
CA HIS A 69 -3.77 -10.75 9.27
C HIS A 69 -3.56 -9.31 8.83
N MET A 70 -3.27 -9.06 7.55
CA MET A 70 -3.12 -7.72 6.99
C MET A 70 -4.40 -6.88 7.11
N GLU A 71 -5.57 -7.50 6.96
CA GLU A 71 -6.87 -6.88 7.22
C GLU A 71 -7.03 -6.49 8.68
N SER A 72 -6.65 -7.36 9.62
CA SER A 72 -6.73 -7.09 11.07
C SER A 72 -5.88 -5.91 11.53
N VAL A 73 -4.79 -5.62 10.81
CA VAL A 73 -3.93 -4.44 11.06
C VAL A 73 -4.26 -3.25 10.14
N GLY A 74 -5.35 -3.36 9.37
CA GLY A 74 -5.89 -2.27 8.55
C GLY A 74 -5.12 -1.98 7.27
N LEU A 75 -4.27 -2.89 6.77
CA LEU A 75 -3.50 -2.70 5.53
C LEU A 75 -4.30 -3.03 4.26
N LEU A 76 -5.36 -3.83 4.36
CA LEU A 76 -6.22 -4.14 3.22
C LEU A 76 -7.64 -4.42 3.72
N ARG A 77 -8.58 -4.52 2.79
CA ARG A 77 -9.94 -4.97 3.05
C ARG A 77 -10.27 -6.16 2.14
N LEU A 78 -10.81 -7.22 2.72
CA LEU A 78 -11.30 -8.39 2.01
C LEU A 78 -12.82 -8.32 1.86
N VAL A 79 -13.31 -8.59 0.66
CA VAL A 79 -14.74 -8.68 0.35
C VAL A 79 -15.01 -10.04 -0.28
N ASP A 80 -15.81 -10.88 0.37
CA ASP A 80 -16.20 -12.18 -0.19
C ASP A 80 -17.22 -11.97 -1.33
N ARG A 81 -16.88 -12.47 -2.53
CA ARG A 81 -17.76 -12.54 -3.67
C ARG A 81 -17.86 -13.99 -4.14
N LYS A 82 -18.88 -14.69 -3.63
CA LYS A 82 -19.20 -16.09 -4.00
C LYS A 82 -18.03 -17.06 -3.75
N GLY A 83 -17.30 -16.88 -2.66
CA GLY A 83 -16.19 -17.75 -2.27
C GLY A 83 -14.83 -17.34 -2.85
N ILE A 84 -14.76 -16.25 -3.60
CA ILE A 84 -13.52 -15.59 -4.03
C ILE A 84 -13.42 -14.27 -3.28
N TYR A 85 -12.32 -14.03 -2.57
CA TYR A 85 -12.12 -12.75 -1.90
C TYR A 85 -11.54 -11.73 -2.88
N THR A 86 -12.18 -10.57 -2.94
CA THR A 86 -11.68 -9.39 -3.62
C THR A 86 -11.00 -8.47 -2.62
N VAL A 87 -9.82 -7.97 -2.96
CA VAL A 87 -8.89 -7.25 -2.09
C VAL A 87 -8.81 -5.79 -2.51
N PHE A 88 -8.92 -4.90 -1.52
CA PHE A 88 -8.80 -3.45 -1.70
C PHE A 88 -7.71 -2.89 -0.78
N PRO A 89 -6.89 -1.93 -1.23
CA PRO A 89 -5.99 -1.21 -0.36
C PRO A 89 -6.79 -0.27 0.55
N THR A 90 -6.27 -0.05 1.76
CA THR A 90 -6.72 1.03 2.63
C THR A 90 -5.83 2.26 2.47
N GLU A 91 -6.19 3.35 3.15
CA GLU A 91 -5.33 4.53 3.28
C GLU A 91 -4.01 4.22 4.00
N ILE A 92 -4.05 3.30 4.98
CA ILE A 92 -2.86 2.82 5.68
C ILE A 92 -1.93 2.09 4.70
N ALA A 93 -2.48 1.23 3.83
CA ALA A 93 -1.72 0.57 2.77
C ALA A 93 -1.02 1.58 1.85
N SER A 94 -1.74 2.63 1.46
CA SER A 94 -1.20 3.68 0.59
C SER A 94 -0.06 4.44 1.27
N SER A 95 -0.21 4.74 2.57
CA SER A 95 0.84 5.37 3.37
C SER A 95 2.06 4.46 3.53
N TYR A 96 1.82 3.16 3.75
CA TYR A 96 2.87 2.15 3.81
C TYR A 96 3.62 2.08 2.47
N TYR A 97 2.91 1.99 1.34
CA TYR A 97 3.49 2.01 0.00
C TYR A 97 4.38 3.24 -0.26
N ASP A 98 3.90 4.42 0.12
CA ASP A 98 4.66 5.67 -0.05
C ASP A 98 5.95 5.65 0.78
N HIS A 99 5.94 5.02 1.95
CA HIS A 99 7.17 4.84 2.73
C HIS A 99 8.22 4.01 1.97
N PHE A 100 7.82 2.93 1.29
CA PHE A 100 8.76 2.06 0.56
C PHE A 100 9.20 2.60 -0.80
N THR A 101 8.34 3.38 -1.47
CA THR A 101 8.60 3.86 -2.84
C THR A 101 9.14 5.28 -2.93
N GLN A 102 9.18 6.03 -1.81
CA GLN A 102 9.76 7.37 -1.81
C GLN A 102 11.24 7.36 -2.22
N PRO A 103 11.63 8.20 -3.22
CA PRO A 103 13.03 8.42 -3.56
C PRO A 103 13.80 8.92 -2.32
N PHE A 104 15.04 8.47 -2.14
CA PHE A 104 15.85 8.83 -0.97
C PHE A 104 15.95 10.36 -0.76
N TRP A 105 15.93 11.15 -1.84
CA TRP A 105 15.90 12.62 -1.79
C TRP A 105 14.68 13.18 -1.06
N ARG A 106 13.47 12.60 -1.22
CA ARG A 106 12.28 13.06 -0.48
C ARG A 106 12.36 12.79 1.02
N ARG A 107 13.03 11.70 1.44
CA ARG A 107 13.34 11.44 2.85
C ARG A 107 14.35 12.46 3.42
N LEU A 108 15.22 13.02 2.57
CA LEU A 108 16.18 14.04 2.95
C LEU A 108 15.53 15.43 3.10
N PHE A 109 14.61 15.80 2.20
CA PHE A 109 13.94 17.11 2.21
C PHE A 109 12.77 17.23 3.20
N SER A 110 12.23 16.12 3.72
CA SER A 110 11.18 16.20 4.76
C SER A 110 11.70 16.70 6.11
N ARG A 111 13.02 16.61 6.37
CA ARG A 111 13.66 17.25 7.53
C ARG A 111 13.89 18.76 7.36
N LEU A 112 13.98 19.24 6.13
CA LEU A 112 14.25 20.66 5.81
C LEU A 112 12.99 21.55 5.81
N ARG A 113 11.78 20.97 5.87
CA ARG A 113 10.51 21.73 5.96
C ARG A 113 10.00 21.94 7.39
N ARG A 114 10.82 21.64 8.41
CA ARG A 114 10.55 21.91 9.84
C ARG A 114 11.31 23.12 10.41
N THR A 115 11.76 24.03 9.55
CA THR A 115 12.14 25.38 9.97
C THR A 115 11.10 26.34 9.44
N GLU A 116 10.22 26.78 10.33
CA GLU A 116 9.26 27.85 10.11
C GLU A 116 9.95 29.10 9.53
N PRO A 117 9.34 29.83 8.60
CA PRO A 117 9.60 31.25 8.47
C PRO A 117 8.72 32.00 9.47
N SER A 118 8.96 31.82 10.78
CA SER A 118 8.35 32.65 11.85
C SER A 118 9.14 33.95 12.10
N ALA A 119 9.86 34.46 11.10
CA ALA A 119 10.74 35.62 11.23
C ALA A 119 10.36 36.78 10.29
N LEU A 120 9.07 36.94 9.95
CA LEU A 120 8.57 38.13 9.24
C LEU A 120 7.40 38.83 9.95
N SER A 121 7.21 38.61 11.25
CA SER A 121 6.23 39.34 12.07
C SER A 121 6.82 40.50 12.89
N ASN A 122 8.13 40.76 12.83
CA ASN A 122 8.78 41.85 13.59
C ASN A 122 9.37 42.93 12.68
N LEU A 123 8.53 43.53 11.82
CA LEU A 123 8.84 44.86 11.29
C LEU A 123 8.28 45.90 12.27
N PRO A 124 9.10 46.83 12.81
CA PRO A 124 8.59 47.92 13.62
C PRO A 124 7.63 48.76 12.78
N ARG A 125 6.39 48.88 13.27
CA ARG A 125 5.38 49.81 12.78
C ARG A 125 5.95 51.22 12.99
N ILE A 126 6.37 51.87 11.91
CA ILE A 126 6.73 53.28 11.95
C ILE A 126 5.42 54.05 12.01
N ASP A 127 5.10 54.57 13.19
CA ASP A 127 4.04 55.55 13.38
C ASP A 127 4.48 56.87 12.72
N GLY A 128 3.98 57.11 11.51
CA GLY A 128 4.07 58.39 10.83
C GLY A 128 2.88 59.26 11.23
N ASN A 129 3.04 60.01 12.32
CA ASN A 129 2.15 61.07 12.73
C ASN A 129 2.68 62.39 12.16
N GLN A 130 2.02 62.95 11.14
CA GLN A 130 1.92 64.38 10.82
C GLN A 130 0.87 64.62 9.74
#